data_AF-A0A3N1H3I5-F1
#
_entry.id   AF-A0A3N1H3I5-F1
#
_cell.length_a   1.000
_cell.length_b   1.000
_cell.length_c   1.000
_cell.angle_alpha   90.00
_cell.angle_beta   90.00
_cell.angle_gamma   90.00
#
_symmetry.space_group_name_H-M   'P 1'
#
loop_
_entity.id
_entity.type
_entity.pdbx_description
1 polymer ?
#
loop_
_entity_poly.entity_id
_entity_poly.type
_entity_poly.pdbx_seq_one_letter_code
_entity_poly.pdbx_strand_id
1 'polypeptide(L)'
;MTATAREVGVGRVFARACAAEWTRLWTVKATWWFLAAAAATMVGIATIAGLEAAADPDPTPGGTAWTAAAVTGLPGQFALLALALTAVTSDYATGGIVPSLQWTPRRAVLFLSRASVAVGAATVVGVLLASAATLASFVAARPLLTLAGGWDVLPDVAFVFAAGSAFALGLGFLLRNTAGTLVTVFLLMLVLPLMLPNFGYEWMSALADLLPGSGAAFLLIGEVPGMTRTSSVVTMLCWAAGALLLGWLRLARDDANR
;
A
#
# COMPACT_ATOMS: atom_id res chain seq x y z
N MET A 1 16.86 0.45 -50.19
CA MET A 1 15.87 -0.27 -49.36
C MET A 1 15.64 0.53 -48.09
N THR A 2 14.59 1.34 -48.05
CA THR A 2 14.16 2.04 -46.84
C THR A 2 13.41 1.04 -45.97
N ALA A 3 14.08 0.52 -44.94
CA ALA A 3 13.40 -0.28 -43.92
C ALA A 3 12.40 0.62 -43.21
N THR A 4 11.10 0.43 -43.46
CA THR A 4 10.04 1.04 -42.67
C THR A 4 10.19 0.54 -41.24
N ALA A 5 10.77 1.36 -40.36
CA ALA A 5 10.85 1.07 -38.95
C ALA A 5 9.43 0.80 -38.46
N ARG A 6 9.13 -0.44 -38.11
CA ARG A 6 7.82 -0.85 -37.59
C ARG A 6 7.60 -0.06 -36.30
N GLU A 7 6.71 0.92 -36.31
CA GLU A 7 6.42 1.71 -35.12
C GLU A 7 6.03 0.76 -33.98
N VAL A 8 6.84 0.72 -32.93
CA VAL A 8 6.53 -0.11 -31.78
C VAL A 8 5.36 0.54 -31.05
N GLY A 9 4.19 -0.10 -31.11
CA GLY A 9 2.98 0.38 -30.46
C GLY A 9 3.21 0.66 -28.96
N VAL A 10 2.60 1.75 -28.47
CA VAL A 10 2.73 2.21 -27.07
C VAL A 10 2.48 1.09 -26.07
N GLY A 11 1.48 0.24 -26.31
CA GLY A 11 1.16 -0.89 -25.44
C GLY A 11 2.29 -1.92 -25.33
N ARG A 12 3.04 -2.19 -26.40
CA ARG A 12 4.20 -3.11 -26.36
C ARG A 12 5.36 -2.49 -25.58
N VAL A 13 5.57 -1.18 -25.70
CA VAL A 13 6.59 -0.46 -24.91
C VAL A 13 6.21 -0.49 -23.43
N PHE A 14 4.95 -0.23 -23.10
CA PHE A 14 4.43 -0.30 -21.73
C PHE A 14 4.58 -1.70 -21.12
N ALA A 15 4.17 -2.76 -21.84
CA ALA A 15 4.32 -4.13 -21.36
C ALA A 15 5.79 -4.51 -21.08
N ARG A 16 6.72 -4.07 -21.94
CA ARG A 16 8.17 -4.27 -21.73
C ARG A 16 8.68 -3.48 -20.52
N ALA A 17 8.21 -2.25 -20.33
CA ALA A 17 8.56 -1.46 -19.15
C ALA A 17 8.02 -2.10 -17.87
N CYS A 18 6.80 -2.62 -17.87
CA CYS A 18 6.25 -3.37 -16.74
C CYS A 18 7.06 -4.65 -16.45
N ALA A 19 7.46 -5.40 -17.48
CA ALA A 19 8.30 -6.58 -17.31
C ALA A 19 9.67 -6.23 -16.69
N ALA A 20 10.29 -5.13 -17.15
CA ALA A 20 11.55 -4.66 -16.60
C ALA A 20 11.42 -4.22 -15.13
N GLU A 21 10.38 -3.45 -14.80
CA GLU A 21 10.12 -3.02 -13.42
C GLU A 21 9.75 -4.21 -12.51
N TRP A 22 9.05 -5.22 -13.03
CA TRP A 22 8.80 -6.46 -12.30
C TRP A 22 10.10 -7.18 -11.95
N THR A 23 10.98 -7.41 -12.93
CA THR A 23 12.30 -8.03 -12.68
C THR A 23 13.14 -7.20 -11.71
N ARG A 24 13.11 -5.87 -11.83
CA ARG A 24 13.81 -4.96 -10.92
C ARG A 24 13.29 -5.11 -9.49
N LEU A 25 11.97 -5.09 -9.28
CA LEU A 25 11.38 -5.18 -7.96
C LEU A 25 11.84 -6.46 -7.22
N TRP A 26 11.88 -7.60 -7.91
CA TRP A 26 12.22 -8.88 -7.29
C TRP A 26 13.73 -9.16 -7.16
N THR A 27 14.58 -8.43 -7.89
CA THR A 27 16.04 -8.57 -7.80
C THR A 27 16.67 -7.70 -6.70
N VAL A 28 15.97 -6.68 -6.23
CA VAL A 28 16.45 -5.79 -5.16
C VAL A 28 16.36 -6.47 -3.79
N LYS A 29 17.50 -6.57 -3.08
CA LYS A 29 17.57 -7.17 -1.72
C LYS A 29 16.63 -6.49 -0.72
N ALA A 30 16.45 -5.17 -0.82
CA ALA A 30 15.56 -4.42 0.07
C ALA A 30 14.11 -4.87 -0.02
N THR A 31 13.66 -5.34 -1.20
CA THR A 31 12.31 -5.88 -1.39
C THR A 31 12.05 -7.03 -0.43
N TRP A 32 12.98 -7.98 -0.33
CA TRP A 32 12.86 -9.13 0.55
C TRP A 32 12.81 -8.75 2.03
N TRP A 33 13.52 -7.69 2.44
CA TRP A 33 13.43 -7.17 3.80
C TRP A 33 12.06 -6.55 4.11
N PHE A 34 11.48 -5.80 3.17
CA PHE A 34 10.12 -5.28 3.34
C PHE A 34 9.07 -6.38 3.37
N LEU A 35 9.21 -7.40 2.51
CA LEU A 35 8.32 -8.56 2.50
C LEU A 35 8.43 -9.38 3.80
N ALA A 36 9.64 -9.59 4.29
CA ALA A 36 9.88 -10.26 5.56
C ALA A 36 9.30 -9.47 6.73
N ALA A 37 9.46 -8.14 6.75
CA ALA A 37 8.86 -7.29 7.77
C ALA A 37 7.32 -7.33 7.70
N ALA A 38 6.73 -7.20 6.51
CA ALA A 38 5.29 -7.31 6.32
C ALA A 38 4.76 -8.67 6.80
N ALA A 39 5.43 -9.77 6.43
CA ALA A 39 5.05 -11.12 6.85
C ALA A 39 5.17 -11.30 8.36
N ALA A 40 6.28 -10.87 8.96
CA ALA A 40 6.50 -10.96 10.40
C ALA A 40 5.45 -10.18 11.18
N THR A 41 5.11 -8.96 10.75
CA THR A 41 4.07 -8.15 11.39
C THR A 41 2.69 -8.77 11.20
N MET A 42 2.29 -9.11 9.98
CA MET A 42 0.92 -9.57 9.70
C MET A 42 0.65 -10.96 10.28
N VAL A 43 1.50 -11.93 9.95
CA VAL A 43 1.34 -13.31 10.41
C VAL A 43 1.64 -13.42 11.90
N GLY A 44 2.66 -12.70 12.39
CA GLY A 44 3.02 -12.70 13.81
C GLY A 44 1.88 -12.17 14.70
N ILE A 45 1.33 -10.99 14.38
CA ILE A 45 0.22 -10.41 15.15
C ILE A 45 -1.02 -11.31 15.08
N ALA A 46 -1.34 -11.87 13.90
CA ALA A 46 -2.49 -12.76 13.78
C ALA A 46 -2.34 -14.08 14.55
N THR A 47 -1.12 -14.62 14.59
CA THR A 47 -0.82 -15.81 15.39
C THR A 47 -0.99 -15.52 16.87
N ILE A 48 -0.46 -14.38 17.35
CA ILE A 48 -0.62 -13.95 18.75
C ILE A 48 -2.11 -13.78 19.08
N ALA A 49 -2.86 -13.06 18.24
CA ALA A 49 -4.29 -12.85 18.45
C ALA A 49 -5.09 -14.18 18.48
N GLY A 50 -4.71 -15.15 17.65
CA GLY A 50 -5.32 -16.48 17.68
C GLY A 50 -4.98 -17.27 18.96
N LEU A 51 -3.75 -17.17 19.45
CA LEU A 51 -3.33 -17.78 20.72
C LEU A 51 -4.04 -17.14 21.92
N GLU A 52 -4.20 -15.81 21.91
CA GLU A 52 -4.95 -15.08 22.93
C GLU A 52 -6.42 -15.52 22.96
N ALA A 53 -7.06 -15.63 21.79
CA ALA A 53 -8.42 -16.15 21.68
C ALA A 53 -8.55 -17.59 22.21
N ALA A 54 -7.54 -18.45 22.00
CA ALA A 54 -7.51 -19.81 22.54
C ALA A 54 -7.33 -19.87 24.06
N ALA A 55 -6.66 -18.88 24.64
CA ALA A 55 -6.36 -18.79 26.06
C ALA A 55 -7.46 -18.07 26.87
N ASP A 56 -8.47 -17.50 26.20
CA ASP A 56 -9.58 -16.82 26.84
C ASP A 56 -10.35 -17.78 27.76
N PRO A 57 -10.52 -17.47 29.06
CA PRO A 57 -11.29 -18.30 29.99
C PRO A 57 -12.79 -18.36 29.67
N ASP A 58 -13.34 -17.43 28.88
CA ASP A 58 -14.74 -17.44 28.43
C ASP A 58 -14.83 -17.27 26.90
N PRO A 59 -14.35 -18.26 26.13
CA PRO A 59 -14.18 -18.11 24.70
C PRO A 59 -15.54 -18.10 24.00
N THR A 60 -15.75 -17.14 23.09
CA THR A 60 -16.95 -17.10 22.23
C THR A 60 -16.71 -17.92 20.96
N PRO A 61 -17.28 -19.15 20.84
CA PRO A 61 -16.99 -20.02 19.71
C PRO A 61 -17.72 -19.56 18.46
N GLY A 62 -17.15 -19.84 17.29
CA GLY A 62 -17.77 -19.53 15.99
C GLY A 62 -17.42 -18.17 15.42
N GLY A 63 -16.49 -17.42 16.05
CA GLY A 63 -15.90 -16.23 15.46
C GLY A 63 -15.18 -16.52 14.14
N THR A 64 -15.20 -15.58 13.20
CA THR A 64 -14.49 -15.74 11.92
C THR A 64 -13.02 -15.36 12.07
N ALA A 65 -12.10 -16.19 11.55
CA ALA A 65 -10.67 -15.89 11.54
C ALA A 65 -10.30 -14.75 10.57
N TRP A 66 -11.20 -14.39 9.66
CA TRP A 66 -10.98 -13.33 8.67
C TRP A 66 -10.86 -11.93 9.27
N THR A 67 -11.32 -11.73 10.52
CA THR A 67 -11.03 -10.51 11.29
C THR A 67 -9.52 -10.24 11.40
N ALA A 68 -8.70 -11.30 11.44
CA ALA A 68 -7.25 -11.17 11.48
C ALA A 68 -6.68 -10.53 10.20
N ALA A 69 -7.26 -10.80 9.02
CA ALA A 69 -6.84 -10.14 7.77
C ALA A 69 -6.99 -8.62 7.86
N ALA A 70 -8.09 -8.17 8.46
CA ALA A 70 -8.45 -6.78 8.62
C ALA A 70 -7.56 -6.08 9.67
N VAL A 71 -7.50 -6.64 10.88
CA VAL A 71 -6.76 -6.08 12.02
C VAL A 71 -5.27 -6.00 11.73
N THR A 72 -4.69 -7.04 11.13
CA THR A 72 -3.25 -7.07 10.85
C THR A 72 -2.85 -6.27 9.61
N GLY A 73 -3.82 -5.93 8.74
CA GLY A 73 -3.60 -5.08 7.58
C GLY A 73 -3.13 -3.67 7.96
N LEU A 74 -3.63 -3.09 9.06
CA LEU A 74 -3.26 -1.74 9.49
C LEU A 74 -1.77 -1.58 9.81
N PRO A 75 -1.14 -2.40 10.67
CA PRO A 75 0.30 -2.31 10.92
C PRO A 75 1.11 -2.91 9.76
N GLY A 76 0.63 -3.99 9.14
CA GLY A 76 1.32 -4.69 8.06
C GLY A 76 1.51 -3.86 6.79
N GLN A 77 0.59 -2.95 6.50
CA GLN A 77 0.66 -2.12 5.29
C GLN A 77 1.93 -1.29 5.24
N PHE A 78 2.46 -0.78 6.36
CA PHE A 78 3.58 0.18 6.34
C PHE A 78 4.86 -0.39 5.72
N ALA A 79 5.11 -1.69 5.88
CA ALA A 79 6.21 -2.36 5.20
C ALA A 79 6.00 -2.41 3.68
N LEU A 80 4.75 -2.62 3.23
CA LEU A 80 4.38 -2.60 1.80
C LEU A 80 4.31 -1.18 1.22
N LEU A 81 3.95 -0.18 2.02
CA LEU A 81 4.04 1.24 1.66
C LEU A 81 5.51 1.64 1.46
N ALA A 82 6.39 1.18 2.36
CA ALA A 82 7.83 1.39 2.25
C ALA A 82 8.41 0.69 1.01
N LEU A 83 7.95 -0.52 0.67
CA LEU A 83 8.30 -1.17 -0.59
C LEU A 83 7.87 -0.32 -1.80
N ALA A 84 6.62 0.17 -1.81
CA ALA A 84 6.07 0.95 -2.91
C ALA A 84 6.80 2.29 -3.11
N LEU A 85 7.09 3.03 -2.03
CA LEU A 85 7.81 4.29 -2.15
C LEU A 85 9.29 4.08 -2.54
N THR A 86 9.94 3.03 -2.02
CA THR A 86 11.37 2.78 -2.31
C THR A 86 11.61 2.31 -3.74
N ALA A 87 10.61 1.69 -4.40
CA ALA A 87 10.65 1.38 -5.83
C ALA A 87 10.91 2.64 -6.69
N VAL A 88 10.59 3.83 -6.16
CA VAL A 88 10.81 5.13 -6.80
C VAL A 88 11.99 5.88 -6.17
N THR A 89 11.99 6.08 -4.85
CA THR A 89 12.95 6.96 -4.18
C THR A 89 14.40 6.45 -4.24
N SER A 90 14.60 5.14 -4.38
CA SER A 90 15.94 4.54 -4.53
C SER A 90 16.68 5.04 -5.77
N ASP A 91 15.98 5.33 -6.86
CA ASP A 91 16.59 5.85 -8.09
C ASP A 91 16.96 7.31 -7.98
N TYR A 92 16.25 8.08 -7.16
CA TYR A 92 16.62 9.45 -6.85
C TYR A 92 17.82 9.51 -5.90
N ALA A 93 17.89 8.57 -4.94
CA ALA A 93 19.02 8.47 -4.02
C ALA A 93 20.33 8.06 -4.71
N THR A 94 20.25 7.20 -5.73
CA THR A 94 21.42 6.65 -6.45
C THR A 94 21.72 7.34 -7.77
N GLY A 95 20.89 8.29 -8.21
CA GLY A 95 20.97 8.90 -9.54
C GLY A 95 20.49 7.99 -10.69
N GLY A 96 19.95 6.81 -10.38
CA GLY A 96 19.41 5.85 -11.35
C GLY A 96 18.22 6.34 -12.18
N ILE A 97 17.61 7.48 -11.82
CA ILE A 97 16.50 8.06 -12.59
C ILE A 97 16.92 8.52 -13.99
N VAL A 98 18.17 9.02 -14.15
CA VAL A 98 18.70 9.49 -15.44
C VAL A 98 18.83 8.35 -16.45
N PRO A 99 19.55 7.24 -16.16
CA PRO A 99 19.62 6.12 -17.10
C PRO A 99 18.25 5.47 -17.35
N SER A 100 17.35 5.45 -16.35
CA SER A 100 15.99 4.94 -16.53
C SER A 100 15.19 5.72 -17.59
N LEU A 101 15.31 7.05 -17.58
CA LEU A 101 14.68 7.93 -18.57
C LEU A 101 15.35 7.86 -19.94
N GLN A 102 16.66 7.62 -20.01
CA GLN A 102 17.36 7.40 -21.28
C GLN A 102 16.91 6.10 -21.96
N TRP A 103 16.67 5.03 -21.19
CA TRP A 103 16.18 3.76 -21.72
C TRP A 103 14.67 3.76 -22.02
N THR A 104 13.89 4.52 -21.24
CA THR A 104 12.45 4.69 -21.46
C THR A 104 12.12 6.18 -21.64
N PRO A 105 12.35 6.75 -22.85
CA PRO A 105 12.22 8.19 -23.09
C PRO A 105 10.77 8.72 -22.92
N ARG A 106 9.79 7.83 -22.89
CA ARG A 106 8.38 8.18 -22.63
C ARG A 106 8.13 8.19 -21.12
N ARG A 107 8.24 9.38 -20.50
CA ARG A 107 8.01 9.60 -19.05
C ARG A 107 6.71 8.98 -18.53
N ALA A 108 5.62 9.12 -19.29
CA ALA A 108 4.32 8.56 -18.92
C ALA A 108 4.36 7.03 -18.83
N VAL A 109 5.10 6.38 -19.74
CA VAL A 109 5.26 4.92 -19.73
C VAL A 109 6.02 4.49 -18.49
N LEU A 110 7.13 5.15 -18.15
CA LEU A 110 7.92 4.85 -16.96
C LEU A 110 7.11 5.05 -15.67
N PHE A 111 6.38 6.17 -15.57
CA PHE A 111 5.56 6.49 -14.41
C PHE A 111 4.46 5.43 -14.21
N LEU A 112 3.69 5.16 -15.26
CA LEU A 112 2.59 4.21 -15.20
C LEU A 112 3.09 2.78 -14.99
N SER A 113 4.22 2.38 -15.58
CA SER A 113 4.76 1.03 -15.41
C SER A 113 5.20 0.81 -13.97
N ARG A 114 5.90 1.78 -13.36
CA ARG A 114 6.29 1.73 -11.95
C ARG A 114 5.09 1.71 -11.02
N ALA A 115 4.14 2.60 -11.24
CA ALA A 115 2.93 2.66 -10.44
C ALA A 115 2.19 1.31 -10.51
N SER A 116 1.96 0.78 -11.72
CA SER A 116 1.22 -0.47 -11.91
C SER A 116 1.92 -1.67 -11.27
N VAL A 117 3.24 -1.81 -11.48
CA VAL A 117 4.00 -2.95 -10.96
C VAL A 117 4.15 -2.87 -9.45
N ALA A 118 4.57 -1.73 -8.90
CA ALA A 118 4.82 -1.62 -7.46
C ALA A 118 3.53 -1.67 -6.65
N VAL A 119 2.48 -0.94 -7.07
CA VAL A 119 1.17 -0.98 -6.39
C VAL A 119 0.53 -2.37 -6.55
N GLY A 120 0.56 -2.93 -7.76
CA GLY A 120 0.02 -4.27 -8.02
C GLY A 120 0.72 -5.35 -7.19
N ALA A 121 2.05 -5.35 -7.16
CA ALA A 121 2.84 -6.29 -6.36
C ALA A 121 2.55 -6.14 -4.86
N ALA A 122 2.58 -4.92 -4.33
CA ALA A 122 2.29 -4.65 -2.92
C ALA A 122 0.86 -5.10 -2.54
N THR A 123 -0.12 -4.86 -3.41
CA THR A 123 -1.51 -5.28 -3.21
C THR A 123 -1.64 -6.80 -3.18
N VAL A 124 -1.10 -7.49 -4.19
CA VAL A 124 -1.17 -8.96 -4.30
C VAL A 124 -0.47 -9.61 -3.10
N VAL A 125 0.73 -9.16 -2.77
CA VAL A 125 1.45 -9.64 -1.58
C VAL A 125 0.66 -9.36 -0.31
N GLY A 126 0.13 -8.15 -0.14
CA GLY A 126 -0.65 -7.80 1.05
C GLY A 126 -1.87 -8.69 1.24
N VAL A 127 -2.62 -8.96 0.18
CA VAL A 127 -3.76 -9.89 0.21
C VAL A 127 -3.33 -11.32 0.54
N LEU A 128 -2.21 -11.79 -0.03
CA LEU A 128 -1.65 -13.10 0.30
C LEU A 128 -1.23 -13.19 1.77
N LEU A 129 -0.58 -12.15 2.30
CA LEU A 129 -0.18 -12.08 3.71
C LEU A 129 -1.38 -11.96 4.64
N ALA A 130 -2.44 -11.25 4.26
CA ALA A 130 -3.68 -11.17 5.02
C ALA A 130 -4.41 -12.53 5.07
N SER A 131 -4.37 -13.27 3.96
CA SER A 131 -4.89 -14.64 3.89
C SER A 131 -4.04 -15.60 4.74
N ALA A 132 -2.71 -15.46 4.71
CA ALA A 132 -1.81 -16.24 5.55
C ALA A 132 -2.00 -15.91 7.05
N ALA A 133 -2.21 -14.65 7.39
CA ALA A 133 -2.53 -14.18 8.74
C ALA A 133 -3.85 -14.79 9.23
N THR A 134 -4.88 -14.81 8.39
CA THR A 134 -6.16 -15.50 8.67
C THR A 134 -5.95 -16.98 8.97
N LEU A 135 -5.17 -17.68 8.14
CA LEU A 135 -4.88 -19.09 8.35
C LEU A 135 -4.08 -19.32 9.64
N ALA A 136 -3.11 -18.47 9.94
CA ALA A 136 -2.31 -18.56 11.15
C ALA A 136 -3.15 -18.35 12.42
N SER A 137 -4.02 -17.33 12.42
CA SER A 137 -4.98 -17.09 13.51
C SER A 137 -5.94 -18.27 13.70
N PHE A 138 -6.50 -18.79 12.59
CA PHE A 138 -7.38 -19.96 12.63
C PHE A 138 -6.70 -21.19 13.22
N VAL A 139 -5.45 -21.48 12.81
CA VAL A 139 -4.69 -22.63 13.34
C VAL A 139 -4.36 -22.44 14.82
N ALA A 140 -3.96 -21.24 15.22
CA ALA A 140 -3.64 -20.92 16.60
C ALA A 140 -4.87 -21.00 17.53
N ALA A 141 -6.04 -20.64 17.03
CA ALA A 141 -7.28 -20.58 17.80
C ALA A 141 -8.16 -21.84 17.72
N ARG A 142 -7.68 -22.96 17.18
CA ARG A 142 -8.56 -24.14 17.01
C ARG A 142 -9.00 -24.72 18.36
N PRO A 143 -10.29 -25.13 18.49
CA PRO A 143 -11.35 -25.15 17.46
C PRO A 143 -12.28 -23.91 17.46
N LEU A 144 -11.91 -22.80 18.11
CA LEU A 144 -12.80 -21.66 18.38
C LEU A 144 -13.17 -20.84 17.15
N LEU A 145 -12.20 -20.57 16.26
CA LEU A 145 -12.42 -19.78 15.06
C LEU A 145 -12.81 -20.66 13.88
N THR A 146 -13.57 -20.08 12.95
CA THR A 146 -13.96 -20.70 11.67
C THR A 146 -13.41 -19.93 10.47
N LEU A 147 -13.19 -20.64 9.37
CA LEU A 147 -12.89 -20.06 8.05
C LEU A 147 -14.16 -19.81 7.22
N ALA A 148 -15.31 -20.32 7.68
CA ALA A 148 -16.58 -20.15 6.99
C ALA A 148 -17.11 -18.72 7.17
N GLY A 149 -17.31 -18.03 6.04
CA GLY A 149 -17.77 -16.63 6.04
C GLY A 149 -16.70 -15.62 6.46
N GLY A 150 -16.90 -14.34 6.14
CA GLY A 150 -15.98 -13.25 6.50
C GLY A 150 -14.91 -12.92 5.46
N TRP A 151 -14.84 -13.65 4.34
CA TRP A 151 -13.94 -13.35 3.21
C TRP A 151 -14.35 -12.05 2.47
N ASP A 152 -15.52 -11.49 2.76
CA ASP A 152 -16.01 -10.20 2.27
C ASP A 152 -15.11 -9.01 2.66
N VAL A 153 -14.19 -9.22 3.61
CA VAL A 153 -13.17 -8.23 4.01
C VAL A 153 -12.02 -8.11 3.00
N LEU A 154 -11.76 -9.15 2.20
CA LEU A 154 -10.63 -9.18 1.26
C LEU A 154 -10.64 -8.06 0.20
N PRO A 155 -11.78 -7.68 -0.39
CA PRO A 155 -11.86 -6.54 -1.29
C PRO A 155 -11.45 -5.23 -0.62
N ASP A 156 -11.87 -4.99 0.63
CA ASP A 156 -11.51 -3.78 1.38
C ASP A 156 -10.01 -3.80 1.74
N VAL A 157 -9.47 -4.96 2.15
CA VAL A 157 -8.02 -5.15 2.38
C VAL A 157 -7.21 -4.88 1.11
N ALA A 158 -7.64 -5.44 -0.03
CA ALA A 158 -6.98 -5.24 -1.32
C ALA A 158 -7.02 -3.77 -1.73
N PHE A 159 -8.17 -3.11 -1.56
CA PHE A 159 -8.33 -1.69 -1.84
C PHE A 159 -7.42 -0.82 -0.97
N VAL A 160 -7.36 -1.08 0.34
CA VAL A 160 -6.53 -0.33 1.28
C VAL A 160 -5.05 -0.45 0.92
N PHE A 161 -4.56 -1.66 0.62
CA PHE A 161 -3.18 -1.84 0.15
C PHE A 161 -2.94 -1.15 -1.19
N ALA A 162 -3.86 -1.24 -2.15
CA ALA A 162 -3.71 -0.60 -3.45
C ALA A 162 -3.66 0.92 -3.34
N ALA A 163 -4.65 1.54 -2.70
CA ALA A 163 -4.72 2.98 -2.55
C ALA A 163 -3.60 3.52 -1.63
N GLY A 164 -3.27 2.82 -0.55
CA GLY A 164 -2.16 3.16 0.33
C GLY A 164 -0.82 3.12 -0.41
N SER A 165 -0.52 2.04 -1.13
CA SER A 165 0.73 1.91 -1.89
C SER A 165 0.80 2.93 -3.03
N ALA A 166 -0.32 3.22 -3.70
CA ALA A 166 -0.40 4.27 -4.72
C ALA A 166 -0.11 5.66 -4.13
N PHE A 167 -0.67 5.96 -2.95
CA PHE A 167 -0.38 7.18 -2.21
C PHE A 167 1.10 7.30 -1.82
N ALA A 168 1.68 6.25 -1.24
CA ALA A 168 3.10 6.21 -0.86
C ALA A 168 4.04 6.36 -2.06
N LEU A 169 3.73 5.69 -3.17
CA LEU A 169 4.47 5.79 -4.42
C LEU A 169 4.36 7.18 -5.07
N GLY A 170 3.17 7.77 -5.07
CA GLY A 170 2.92 9.14 -5.52
C GLY A 170 3.73 10.16 -4.72
N LEU A 171 3.74 10.04 -3.39
CA LEU A 171 4.61 10.84 -2.53
C LEU A 171 6.10 10.58 -2.80
N GLY A 172 6.50 9.34 -3.12
CA GLY A 172 7.86 9.02 -3.52
C GLY A 172 8.32 9.77 -4.77
N PHE A 173 7.46 9.84 -5.79
CA PHE A 173 7.69 10.67 -6.98
C PHE A 173 7.70 12.16 -6.65
N LEU A 174 6.79 12.60 -5.78
CA LEU A 174 6.65 14.00 -5.41
C LEU A 174 7.82 14.48 -4.56
N LEU A 175 8.31 13.72 -3.58
CA LEU A 175 9.30 14.18 -2.61
C LEU A 175 10.73 13.80 -3.01
N ARG A 176 10.91 12.70 -3.76
CA ARG A 176 12.21 12.20 -4.23
C ARG A 176 13.22 11.91 -3.10
N ASN A 177 12.73 11.70 -1.88
CA ASN A 177 13.53 11.41 -0.69
C ASN A 177 12.85 10.31 0.11
N THR A 178 13.54 9.18 0.33
CA THR A 178 12.99 8.03 1.07
C THR A 178 12.56 8.39 2.48
N ALA A 179 13.40 9.07 3.25
CA ALA A 179 13.12 9.41 4.64
C ALA A 179 11.95 10.40 4.74
N GLY A 180 11.97 11.46 3.93
CA GLY A 180 10.88 12.43 3.88
C GLY A 180 9.55 11.80 3.47
N THR A 181 9.57 10.93 2.46
CA THR A 181 8.36 10.22 2.01
C THR A 181 7.80 9.31 3.08
N LEU A 182 8.67 8.53 3.74
CA LEU A 182 8.25 7.62 4.80
C LEU A 182 7.64 8.40 5.98
N VAL A 183 8.29 9.48 6.44
CA VAL A 183 7.75 10.34 7.50
C VAL A 183 6.39 10.90 7.12
N THR A 184 6.22 11.43 5.91
CA THR A 184 4.92 11.96 5.45
C THR A 184 3.83 10.89 5.39
N VAL A 185 4.17 9.69 4.91
CA VAL A 185 3.23 8.55 4.89
C VAL A 185 2.79 8.18 6.30
N PHE A 186 3.73 8.00 7.24
CA PHE A 186 3.41 7.71 8.65
C PHE A 186 2.58 8.83 9.29
N LEU A 187 2.92 10.09 9.01
CA LEU A 187 2.21 11.24 9.55
C LEU A 187 0.73 11.23 9.13
N LEU A 188 0.46 11.01 7.85
CA LEU A 188 -0.90 11.10 7.27
C LEU A 188 -1.72 9.80 7.43
N MET A 189 -1.07 8.63 7.48
CA MET A 189 -1.75 7.34 7.64
C MET A 189 -1.94 6.91 9.09
N LEU A 190 -1.09 7.36 10.01
CA LEU A 190 -1.09 6.86 11.39
C LEU A 190 -1.17 7.99 12.42
N VAL A 191 -0.22 8.91 12.39
CA VAL A 191 -0.02 9.85 13.51
C VAL A 191 -1.15 10.86 13.60
N LEU A 192 -1.48 11.58 12.52
CA LEU A 192 -2.52 12.60 12.55
C LEU A 192 -3.92 12.02 12.77
N PRO A 193 -4.34 10.92 12.10
CA PRO A 193 -5.63 10.29 12.37
C PRO A 193 -5.82 9.92 13.84
N LEU A 194 -4.75 9.43 14.48
CA LEU A 194 -4.79 9.02 15.88
C LEU A 194 -4.72 10.20 16.85
N MET A 195 -3.99 11.26 16.52
CA MET A 195 -3.72 12.38 17.43
C MET A 195 -4.79 13.47 17.37
N LEU A 196 -5.31 13.80 16.18
CA LEU A 196 -6.22 14.93 16.00
C LEU A 196 -7.52 14.82 16.83
N PRO A 197 -8.19 13.66 16.92
CA PRO A 197 -9.40 13.54 17.75
C PRO A 197 -9.15 13.75 19.25
N ASN A 198 -7.93 13.45 19.73
CA ASN A 198 -7.59 13.53 21.16
C ASN A 198 -7.54 14.96 21.70
N PHE A 199 -7.51 15.97 20.83
CA PHE A 199 -7.54 17.38 21.25
C PHE A 199 -8.96 17.86 21.59
N GLY A 200 -10.01 17.11 21.25
CA GLY A 200 -11.40 17.42 21.64
C GLY A 200 -12.07 18.55 20.86
N TYR A 201 -11.42 19.09 19.82
CA TYR A 201 -12.02 20.10 18.94
C TYR A 201 -12.68 19.45 17.72
N GLU A 202 -13.95 19.79 17.45
CA GLU A 202 -14.72 19.21 16.33
C GLU A 202 -14.03 19.35 14.97
N TRP A 203 -13.40 20.50 14.70
CA TRP A 203 -12.70 20.72 13.43
C TRP A 203 -11.46 19.84 13.27
N MET A 204 -10.81 19.43 14.37
CA MET A 204 -9.68 18.51 14.33
C MET A 204 -10.13 17.08 14.04
N SER A 205 -11.25 16.65 14.63
CA SER A 205 -11.89 15.38 14.28
C SER A 205 -12.33 15.36 12.82
N ALA A 206 -12.97 16.44 12.34
CA ALA A 206 -13.35 16.57 10.93
C ALA A 206 -12.13 16.54 9.98
N LEU A 207 -11.00 17.13 10.39
CA LEU A 207 -9.76 17.04 9.64
C LEU A 207 -9.21 15.61 9.65
N ALA A 208 -9.30 14.89 10.77
CA ALA A 208 -8.91 13.49 10.88
C ALA A 208 -9.70 12.62 9.91
N ASP A 209 -11.01 12.82 9.78
CA ASP A 209 -11.87 12.06 8.86
C ASP A 209 -11.48 12.23 7.38
N LEU A 210 -10.84 13.34 7.04
CA LEU A 210 -10.32 13.64 5.70
C LEU A 210 -8.93 13.04 5.43
N LEU A 211 -8.30 12.39 6.40
CA LEU A 211 -6.99 11.77 6.23
C LEU A 211 -7.11 10.36 5.67
N PRO A 212 -6.12 9.91 4.88
CA PRO A 212 -6.20 8.60 4.24
C PRO A 212 -6.08 7.46 5.26
N GLY A 213 -5.44 7.71 6.41
CA GLY A 213 -5.33 6.74 7.50
C GLY A 213 -6.66 6.43 8.17
N SER A 214 -7.53 7.43 8.36
CA SER A 214 -8.88 7.22 8.91
C SER A 214 -9.74 6.40 7.95
N GLY A 215 -9.64 6.68 6.64
CA GLY A 215 -10.29 5.86 5.61
C GLY A 215 -9.81 4.41 5.61
N ALA A 216 -8.50 4.19 5.73
CA ALA A 216 -7.92 2.85 5.84
C ALA A 216 -8.38 2.13 7.11
N ALA A 217 -8.37 2.82 8.26
CA ALA A 217 -8.81 2.27 9.54
C ALA A 217 -10.30 1.90 9.52
N PHE A 218 -11.16 2.75 8.96
CA PHE A 218 -12.59 2.47 8.81
C PHE A 218 -12.84 1.22 7.96
N LEU A 219 -12.16 1.10 6.81
CA LEU A 219 -12.34 -0.03 5.88
C LEU A 219 -11.81 -1.35 6.43
N LEU A 220 -10.78 -1.31 7.29
CA LEU A 220 -10.20 -2.52 7.87
C LEU A 220 -10.84 -2.93 9.20
N ILE A 221 -11.14 -1.99 10.09
CA ILE A 221 -11.55 -2.32 11.47
C ILE A 221 -13.03 -2.00 11.74
N GLY A 222 -13.68 -1.26 10.84
CA GLY A 222 -15.14 -1.17 10.79
C GLY A 222 -15.79 -0.06 11.62
N GLU A 223 -15.06 0.70 12.43
CA GLU A 223 -15.67 1.74 13.28
C GLU A 223 -14.74 2.96 13.44
N VAL A 224 -14.97 3.98 12.62
CA VAL A 224 -14.46 5.36 12.84
C VAL A 224 -15.69 6.27 12.92
N PRO A 225 -15.96 6.92 14.07
CA PRO A 225 -17.15 7.75 14.24
C PRO A 225 -17.26 8.82 13.14
N GLY A 226 -18.44 8.99 12.57
CA GLY A 226 -18.69 10.01 11.52
C GLY A 226 -18.29 9.60 10.10
N MET A 227 -17.62 8.46 9.91
CA MET A 227 -17.24 7.98 8.59
C MET A 227 -18.24 6.95 8.03
N THR A 228 -18.31 6.90 6.70
CA THR A 228 -19.06 5.91 5.94
C THR A 228 -18.13 5.16 4.99
N ARG A 229 -18.53 3.98 4.51
CA ARG A 229 -17.72 3.25 3.51
C ARG A 229 -17.41 4.10 2.29
N THR A 230 -18.40 4.84 1.79
CA THR A 230 -18.25 5.72 0.62
C THR A 230 -17.25 6.84 0.90
N SER A 231 -17.36 7.53 2.05
CA SER A 231 -16.42 8.61 2.38
C SER A 231 -15.00 8.07 2.52
N SER A 232 -14.81 6.90 3.15
CA SER A 232 -13.49 6.28 3.31
C SER A 232 -12.84 5.93 1.97
N VAL A 233 -13.60 5.30 1.06
CA VAL A 233 -13.13 4.99 -0.30
C VAL A 233 -12.78 6.26 -1.07
N VAL A 234 -13.64 7.28 -1.03
CA VAL A 234 -13.41 8.55 -1.73
C VAL A 234 -12.17 9.25 -1.18
N THR A 235 -12.02 9.36 0.14
CA THR A 235 -10.85 9.97 0.79
C THR A 235 -9.56 9.28 0.35
N MET A 236 -9.50 7.95 0.42
CA MET A 236 -8.30 7.21 0.00
C MET A 236 -7.99 7.39 -1.49
N LEU A 237 -9.00 7.37 -2.37
CA LEU A 237 -8.82 7.61 -3.79
C LEU A 237 -8.34 9.03 -4.07
N CYS A 238 -8.89 10.05 -3.40
CA CYS A 238 -8.48 11.44 -3.54
C CYS A 238 -7.01 11.63 -3.15
N TRP A 239 -6.58 11.05 -2.03
CA TRP A 239 -5.18 11.12 -1.61
C TRP A 239 -4.24 10.35 -2.54
N ALA A 240 -4.61 9.14 -2.95
CA ALA A 240 -3.81 8.34 -3.89
C ALA A 240 -3.69 9.05 -5.25
N ALA A 241 -4.80 9.49 -5.83
CA ALA A 241 -4.83 10.20 -7.11
C ALA A 241 -4.11 11.55 -7.02
N GLY A 242 -4.31 12.31 -5.94
CA GLY A 242 -3.65 13.59 -5.70
C GLY A 242 -2.13 13.43 -5.60
N ALA A 243 -1.64 12.46 -4.82
CA ALA A 243 -0.21 12.20 -4.70
C ALA A 243 0.40 11.72 -6.02
N LEU A 244 -0.28 10.84 -6.76
CA LEU A 244 0.16 10.41 -8.09
C LEU A 244 0.18 11.56 -9.09
N LEU A 245 -0.85 12.40 -9.11
CA LEU A 245 -0.93 13.55 -10.00
C LEU A 245 0.18 14.56 -9.71
N LEU A 246 0.41 14.90 -8.44
CA LEU A 246 1.48 15.81 -8.03
C LEU A 246 2.86 15.21 -8.35
N GLY A 247 3.05 13.91 -8.10
CA GLY A 247 4.27 13.19 -8.47
C GLY A 247 4.51 13.18 -9.98
N TRP A 248 3.48 12.95 -10.78
CA TRP A 248 3.52 13.03 -12.24
C TRP A 248 3.88 14.43 -12.73
N LEU A 249 3.21 15.47 -12.22
CA LEU A 249 3.49 16.86 -12.57
C LEU A 249 4.94 17.24 -12.28
N ARG A 250 5.48 16.79 -11.15
CA ARG A 250 6.90 17.01 -10.81
C ARG A 250 7.85 16.29 -11.77
N LEU A 251 7.53 15.05 -12.16
CA LEU A 251 8.32 14.29 -13.14
C LEU A 251 8.24 14.89 -14.56
N ALA A 252 7.09 15.47 -14.93
CA ALA A 252 6.89 16.07 -16.24
C ALA A 252 7.53 17.45 -16.38
N ARG A 253 7.58 18.26 -15.31
CA ARG A 253 8.06 19.64 -15.34
C ARG A 253 9.58 19.80 -15.19
N ASP A 254 10.23 18.97 -14.38
CA ASP A 254 11.61 19.24 -13.93
C ASP A 254 12.72 18.97 -14.97
N ASP A 255 12.40 18.50 -16.18
CA ASP A 255 13.40 18.15 -17.20
C ASP A 255 13.14 18.82 -18.56
N ALA A 256 12.69 20.08 -18.55
CA ALA A 256 12.94 20.99 -19.67
C ALA A 256 14.34 21.65 -19.58
N ASN A 257 15.06 21.48 -18.47
CA ASN A 257 16.23 22.30 -18.11
C ASN A 257 17.48 21.53 -17.64
N ARG A 258 17.65 20.25 -18.00
CA ARG A 258 18.92 19.52 -17.77
C ARG A 258 19.32 18.67 -18.95
#